data_AF-A0A2N2M667-F1
#
_entry.id   AF-A0A2N2M667-F1
#
_cell.length_a   1.000
_cell.length_b   1.000
_cell.length_c   1.000
_cell.angle_alpha   90.00
_cell.angle_beta   90.00
_cell.angle_gamma   90.00
#
_symmetry.space_group_name_H-M   'P 1'
#
loop_
_entity.id
_entity.type
_entity.pdbx_description
1 polymer ?
#
loop_
_entity_poly.entity_id
_entity_poly.type
_entity_poly.pdbx_seq_one_letter_code
_entity_poly.pdbx_strand_id
1 'polypeptide(L)'
;MKVITIGSSKGGVGKSTIACNLAVEATKGGIKTLLIDADIQASSMVFREIRSNNEILPQFSAVAIVKDTIRHDVKTFKDFDLVLIDAGGRDARTFRGAITAADLFIIPVLPSPYDVWATEDTITALSEVNTIIPIESRILLNQVVAKTRLAADIGEALEGLKINGKKIERLKTVLHHRTAYKRSINDGMGVSEYSDADGRAASEIKSLWEELMKWL
;
A
#
# COMPACT_ATOMS: atom_id res chain seq x y z
N MET A 1 -1.08 18.13 -3.26
CA MET A 1 -1.45 17.01 -2.38
C MET A 1 -2.15 15.94 -3.17
N LYS A 2 -1.63 14.72 -3.13
CA LYS A 2 -2.19 13.50 -3.69
C LYS A 2 -2.40 12.47 -2.58
N VAL A 3 -3.42 11.65 -2.66
CA VAL A 3 -3.74 10.64 -1.65
C VAL A 3 -3.70 9.26 -2.27
N ILE A 4 -2.78 8.41 -1.82
CA ILE A 4 -2.70 7.01 -2.22
C ILE A 4 -3.02 6.14 -1.01
N THR A 5 -4.06 5.33 -1.09
CA THR A 5 -4.41 4.37 -0.05
C THR A 5 -3.93 2.99 -0.45
N ILE A 6 -3.14 2.34 0.41
CA ILE A 6 -2.75 0.94 0.30
C ILE A 6 -3.66 0.18 1.24
N GLY A 7 -4.57 -0.63 0.70
CA GLY A 7 -5.55 -1.28 1.56
C GLY A 7 -6.03 -2.65 1.15
N SER A 8 -6.36 -3.44 2.18
CA SER A 8 -7.01 -4.73 2.07
C SER A 8 -7.64 -5.11 3.41
N SER A 9 -8.82 -5.71 3.35
CA SER A 9 -9.51 -6.37 4.47
C SER A 9 -8.72 -7.55 5.02
N LYS A 10 -7.79 -8.12 4.24
CA LYS A 10 -6.96 -9.25 4.64
C LYS A 10 -5.71 -8.81 5.40
N GLY A 11 -5.41 -9.51 6.49
CA GLY A 11 -4.14 -9.40 7.21
C GLY A 11 -2.98 -10.08 6.46
N GLY A 12 -1.75 -9.59 6.63
CA GLY A 12 -0.55 -10.26 6.11
C GLY A 12 -0.26 -10.08 4.61
N VAL A 13 -1.09 -9.34 3.86
CA VAL A 13 -0.84 -9.07 2.43
C VAL A 13 0.25 -8.00 2.16
N GLY A 14 0.87 -7.46 3.21
CA GLY A 14 2.02 -6.55 3.12
C GLY A 14 1.68 -5.05 2.98
N LYS A 15 0.50 -4.61 3.40
CA LYS A 15 0.02 -3.22 3.32
C LYS A 15 0.99 -2.21 3.94
N SER A 16 1.29 -2.36 5.23
CA SER A 16 2.22 -1.50 5.97
C SER A 16 3.62 -1.53 5.39
N THR A 17 4.09 -2.71 4.96
CA THR A 17 5.39 -2.85 4.28
C THR A 17 5.44 -2.01 3.01
N ILE A 18 4.41 -2.09 2.16
CA ILE A 18 4.35 -1.31 0.92
C ILE A 18 4.24 0.18 1.24
N ALA A 19 3.33 0.58 2.12
CA ALA A 19 3.11 1.98 2.49
C ALA A 19 4.38 2.64 3.06
N CYS A 20 5.07 1.95 3.98
CA CYS A 20 6.33 2.44 4.54
C CYS A 20 7.44 2.56 3.48
N ASN A 21 7.58 1.58 2.60
CA ASN A 21 8.61 1.62 1.55
C ASN A 21 8.34 2.71 0.50
N LEU A 22 7.06 2.94 0.15
CA LEU A 22 6.68 4.06 -0.71
C LEU A 22 6.92 5.41 -0.03
N ALA A 23 6.66 5.52 1.28
CA ALA A 23 6.95 6.75 2.03
C ALA A 23 8.44 7.06 2.03
N VAL A 24 9.29 6.04 2.18
CA VAL A 24 10.75 6.17 2.07
C VAL A 24 11.16 6.64 0.67
N GLU A 25 10.69 6.00 -0.40
CA GLU A 25 11.02 6.42 -1.77
C GLU A 25 10.57 7.85 -2.08
N ALA A 26 9.34 8.21 -1.72
CA ALA A 26 8.81 9.55 -1.91
C ALA A 26 9.67 10.60 -1.19
N THR A 27 10.03 10.34 0.07
CA THR A 27 10.85 11.24 0.89
C THR A 27 12.27 11.39 0.32
N LYS A 28 12.88 10.29 -0.12
CA LYS A 28 14.17 10.32 -0.82
C LYS A 28 14.12 11.11 -2.13
N GLY A 29 12.98 11.08 -2.82
CA GLY A 29 12.69 11.90 -4.00
C GLY A 29 12.41 13.37 -3.71
N GLY A 30 12.46 13.80 -2.44
CA GLY A 30 12.19 15.18 -2.03
C GLY A 30 10.70 15.53 -1.92
N ILE A 31 9.80 14.56 -1.96
CA ILE A 31 8.35 14.77 -1.83
C ILE A 31 7.99 14.91 -0.36
N LYS A 32 7.31 15.99 0.02
CA LYS A 32 6.84 16.18 1.39
C LYS A 32 5.70 15.21 1.69
N THR A 33 6.05 14.13 2.39
CA THR A 33 5.21 12.94 2.54
C THR A 33 4.62 12.81 3.95
N LEU A 34 3.33 12.46 4.02
CA LEU A 34 2.63 12.06 5.24
C LEU A 34 2.19 10.60 5.13
N LEU A 35 2.54 9.77 6.11
CA LEU A 35 2.03 8.41 6.26
C LEU A 35 0.93 8.36 7.33
N ILE A 36 -0.29 7.99 6.95
CA ILE A 36 -1.42 7.79 7.86
C ILE A 36 -1.59 6.30 8.11
N ASP A 37 -1.47 5.88 9.36
CA ASP A 37 -1.80 4.53 9.80
C ASP A 37 -3.28 4.48 10.22
N ALA A 38 -4.09 3.75 9.46
CA ALA A 38 -5.51 3.56 9.71
C ALA A 38 -5.84 2.15 10.23
N ASP A 39 -4.82 1.36 10.63
CA ASP A 39 -4.98 0.06 11.24
C ASP A 39 -4.74 0.16 12.76
N ILE A 40 -5.57 -0.54 13.55
CA ILE A 40 -5.45 -0.59 15.01
C ILE A 40 -4.10 -1.21 15.43
N GLN A 41 -3.50 -2.05 14.58
CA GLN A 41 -2.19 -2.66 14.84
C GLN A 41 -1.02 -1.67 14.77
N ALA A 42 -1.22 -0.47 14.22
CA ALA A 42 -0.25 0.62 14.20
C ALA A 42 1.15 0.22 13.65
N SER A 43 1.20 -0.73 12.71
CA SER A 43 2.47 -1.28 12.20
C SER A 43 3.33 -0.23 11.48
N SER A 44 2.70 0.72 10.80
CA SER A 44 3.39 1.84 10.15
C SER A 44 3.92 2.83 11.19
N MET A 45 3.26 2.96 12.34
CA MET A 45 3.75 3.79 13.46
C MET A 45 4.97 3.19 14.13
N VAL A 46 4.99 1.87 14.34
CA VAL A 46 6.18 1.17 14.84
C VAL A 46 7.37 1.39 13.90
N PHE A 47 7.17 1.26 12.58
CA PHE A 47 8.22 1.55 11.61
C PHE A 47 8.75 3.00 11.73
N ARG A 48 7.84 3.98 11.82
CA ARG A 48 8.23 5.39 11.95
C ARG A 48 8.99 5.66 13.25
N GLU A 49 8.61 5.01 14.36
CA GLU A 49 9.32 5.11 15.63
C GLU A 49 10.76 4.64 15.49
N ILE A 50 10.98 3.43 14.96
CA ILE A 50 12.31 2.87 14.71
C ILE A 50 13.13 3.80 13.80
N ARG A 51 12.54 4.27 12.69
CA ARG A 51 13.20 5.19 11.74
C ARG A 51 13.66 6.50 12.40
N SER A 52 12.90 7.01 13.36
CA SER A 52 13.22 8.29 13.99
C SER A 52 14.43 8.24 14.91
N ASN A 53 14.87 7.05 15.30
CA ASN A 53 16.12 6.85 16.01
C ASN A 53 17.34 6.91 15.07
N ASN A 54 17.13 7.05 13.76
CA ASN A 54 18.19 7.15 12.76
C ASN A 54 18.25 8.58 12.17
N GLU A 55 19.13 9.41 12.74
CA GLU A 55 19.29 10.83 12.38
C GLU A 55 19.85 11.05 10.97
N ILE A 56 20.45 10.03 10.36
CA ILE A 56 21.06 10.11 9.02
C ILE A 56 19.99 9.96 7.93
N LEU A 57 18.93 9.21 8.20
CA LEU A 57 17.90 8.91 7.22
C LEU A 57 16.92 10.09 7.05
N PRO A 58 16.50 10.39 5.80
CA PRO A 58 15.44 11.37 5.55
C PRO A 58 14.15 11.01 6.30
N GLN A 59 13.62 11.94 7.08
CA GLN A 59 12.42 11.71 7.89
C GLN A 59 11.15 12.12 7.14
N PHE A 60 10.04 11.44 7.42
CA PHE A 60 8.71 11.83 6.97
C PHE A 60 7.73 11.92 8.14
N SER A 61 6.65 12.68 7.95
CA SER A 61 5.62 12.80 8.97
C SER A 61 4.72 11.57 8.96
N ALA A 62 4.25 11.17 10.13
CA ALA A 62 3.30 10.06 10.22
C ALA A 62 2.32 10.28 11.39
N VAL A 63 1.07 9.85 11.21
CA VAL A 63 -0.01 9.97 12.21
C VAL A 63 -0.89 8.72 12.17
N ALA A 64 -1.53 8.40 13.30
CA ALA A 64 -2.53 7.33 13.37
C ALA A 64 -3.94 7.93 13.34
N ILE A 65 -4.79 7.46 12.43
CA ILE A 65 -6.20 7.83 12.33
C ILE A 65 -7.04 6.56 12.19
N VAL A 66 -7.45 6.02 13.33
CA VAL A 66 -8.23 4.76 13.44
C VAL A 66 -9.74 5.01 13.56
N LYS A 67 -10.21 6.16 13.06
CA LYS A 67 -11.62 6.57 13.10
C LYS A 67 -12.14 6.81 11.68
N ASP A 68 -13.45 6.72 11.52
CA ASP A 68 -14.15 6.97 10.26
C ASP A 68 -14.06 8.43 9.76
N THR A 69 -13.57 9.33 10.62
CA THR A 69 -13.26 10.73 10.27
C THR A 69 -12.12 10.88 9.27
N ILE A 70 -11.35 9.83 8.98
CA ILE A 70 -10.17 9.88 8.09
C ILE A 70 -10.44 10.56 6.74
N ARG A 71 -11.63 10.36 6.15
CA ARG A 71 -12.03 11.02 4.89
C ARG A 71 -12.01 12.56 4.99
N HIS A 72 -12.35 13.09 6.16
CA HIS A 72 -12.37 14.52 6.43
C HIS A 72 -10.99 15.00 6.92
N ASP A 73 -10.36 14.26 7.82
CA ASP A 73 -9.09 14.62 8.43
C ASP A 73 -7.96 14.72 7.40
N VAL A 74 -7.93 13.81 6.40
CA VAL A 74 -6.94 13.83 5.31
C VAL A 74 -6.89 15.19 4.59
N LYS A 75 -8.05 15.85 4.43
CA LYS A 75 -8.17 17.14 3.71
C LYS A 75 -7.56 18.32 4.47
N THR A 76 -7.27 18.14 5.76
CA THR A 76 -6.68 19.18 6.60
C THR A 76 -5.15 19.26 6.45
N PHE A 77 -4.51 18.20 5.96
CA PHE A 77 -3.04 18.10 5.79
C PHE A 77 -2.52 18.78 4.52
N LYS A 78 -2.89 20.05 4.30
CA LYS A 78 -2.58 20.80 3.06
C LYS A 78 -1.09 21.04 2.83
N ASP A 79 -0.28 20.90 3.87
CA ASP A 79 1.16 21.15 3.82
C ASP A 79 1.97 20.00 3.20
N PHE A 80 1.33 18.91 2.75
CA PHE A 80 1.99 17.74 2.17
C PHE A 80 1.70 17.61 0.66
N ASP A 81 2.71 17.14 -0.06
CA ASP A 81 2.59 16.84 -1.49
C ASP A 81 1.93 15.48 -1.70
N LEU A 82 2.24 14.51 -0.84
CA LEU A 82 1.72 13.14 -0.88
C LEU A 82 1.26 12.69 0.51
N VAL A 83 0.06 12.12 0.57
CA VAL A 83 -0.47 11.37 1.71
C VAL A 83 -0.57 9.90 1.31
N LEU A 84 0.11 9.03 2.06
CA LEU A 84 -0.01 7.58 1.96
C LEU A 84 -0.89 7.10 3.11
N ILE A 85 -1.92 6.31 2.83
CA ILE A 85 -2.78 5.72 3.87
C ILE A 85 -2.56 4.21 3.90
N ASP A 86 -2.06 3.69 5.02
CA ASP A 86 -2.02 2.25 5.30
C ASP A 86 -3.35 1.84 5.94
N ALA A 87 -4.22 1.22 5.16
CA ALA A 87 -5.59 0.94 5.56
C ALA A 87 -5.86 -0.57 5.67
N GLY A 88 -6.28 -1.03 6.84
CA GLY A 88 -6.52 -2.43 7.08
C GLY A 88 -7.44 -2.71 8.25
N GLY A 89 -7.70 -4.00 8.45
CA GLY A 89 -8.24 -4.49 9.70
C GLY A 89 -9.75 -4.60 9.75
N ARG A 90 -10.25 -4.80 10.97
CA ARG A 90 -11.63 -5.22 11.25
C ARG A 90 -12.66 -4.09 11.16
N ASP A 91 -12.23 -2.82 11.23
CA ASP A 91 -13.15 -1.68 11.20
C ASP A 91 -13.53 -1.28 9.77
N ALA A 92 -14.73 -1.71 9.38
CA ALA A 92 -15.24 -1.49 8.03
C ALA A 92 -15.59 -0.02 7.72
N ARG A 93 -15.73 0.87 8.73
CA ARG A 93 -16.04 2.30 8.47
C ARG A 93 -14.77 3.08 8.20
N THR A 94 -13.74 2.88 9.01
CA THR A 94 -12.43 3.50 8.83
C THR A 94 -11.82 3.08 7.50
N PHE A 95 -11.91 1.79 7.14
CA PHE A 95 -11.43 1.28 5.85
C PHE A 95 -12.14 1.95 4.65
N ARG A 96 -13.47 2.05 4.67
CA ARG A 96 -14.23 2.77 3.62
C ARG A 96 -13.90 4.26 3.59
N GLY A 97 -13.68 4.88 4.75
CA GLY A 97 -13.22 6.26 4.86
C GLY A 97 -11.88 6.47 4.15
N ALA A 98 -10.93 5.55 4.34
CA ALA A 98 -9.62 5.56 3.70
C ALA A 98 -9.71 5.36 2.18
N ILE A 99 -10.58 4.45 1.71
CA ILE A 99 -10.85 4.28 0.27
C ILE A 99 -11.45 5.58 -0.30
N THR A 100 -12.42 6.17 0.39
CA THR A 100 -13.11 7.39 -0.07
C THR A 100 -12.19 8.61 -0.10
N ALA A 101 -11.11 8.62 0.68
CA ALA A 101 -10.12 9.69 0.68
C ALA A 101 -9.12 9.61 -0.48
N ALA A 102 -9.02 8.45 -1.15
CA ALA A 102 -7.94 8.15 -2.09
C ALA A 102 -8.18 8.76 -3.48
N ASP A 103 -7.13 9.35 -4.05
CA ASP A 103 -7.03 9.59 -5.49
C ASP A 103 -6.67 8.29 -6.23
N LEU A 104 -5.93 7.39 -5.57
CA LEU A 104 -5.60 6.05 -6.04
C LEU A 104 -5.68 5.03 -4.89
N PHE A 105 -6.45 3.97 -5.09
CA PHE A 105 -6.53 2.84 -4.16
C PHE A 105 -5.74 1.62 -4.70
N ILE A 106 -4.71 1.23 -3.97
CA ILE A 106 -3.86 0.08 -4.29
C ILE A 106 -4.29 -1.10 -3.42
N ILE A 107 -4.54 -2.24 -4.07
CA ILE A 107 -4.99 -3.48 -3.43
C ILE A 107 -3.86 -4.51 -3.52
N PRO A 108 -3.08 -4.73 -2.45
CA PRO A 108 -2.09 -5.80 -2.43
C PRO A 108 -2.77 -7.17 -2.40
N VAL A 109 -2.37 -8.05 -3.31
CA VAL A 109 -2.90 -9.42 -3.45
C VAL A 109 -1.75 -10.42 -3.49
N LEU A 110 -1.89 -11.53 -2.74
CA LEU A 110 -0.91 -12.61 -2.72
C LEU A 110 -1.13 -13.57 -3.92
N PRO A 111 -0.08 -14.29 -4.39
CA PRO A 111 -0.10 -15.07 -5.62
C PRO A 111 -0.79 -16.44 -5.47
N SER A 112 -2.04 -16.49 -5.00
CA SER A 112 -2.79 -17.75 -4.86
C SER A 112 -4.29 -17.51 -5.10
N PRO A 113 -5.02 -18.44 -5.76
CA PRO A 113 -6.47 -18.32 -5.94
C PRO A 113 -7.24 -18.08 -4.63
N TYR A 114 -6.88 -18.78 -3.54
CA TYR A 114 -7.49 -18.58 -2.22
C TYR A 114 -7.25 -17.17 -1.66
N ASP A 115 -6.10 -16.58 -1.97
CA ASP A 115 -5.80 -15.21 -1.55
C ASP A 115 -6.57 -14.18 -2.37
N VAL A 116 -6.79 -14.46 -3.67
CA VAL A 116 -7.62 -13.64 -4.55
C VAL A 116 -9.07 -13.66 -4.06
N TRP A 117 -9.63 -14.83 -3.73
CA TRP A 117 -10.99 -14.92 -3.16
C TRP A 117 -11.11 -14.18 -1.84
N ALA A 118 -10.09 -14.26 -0.98
CA ALA A 118 -10.06 -13.48 0.26
C ALA A 118 -9.97 -11.95 0.03
N THR A 119 -9.76 -11.49 -1.19
CA THR A 119 -9.79 -10.06 -1.57
C THR A 119 -11.23 -9.58 -1.87
N GLU A 120 -12.22 -10.47 -1.99
CA GLU A 120 -13.62 -10.12 -2.30
C GLU A 120 -14.23 -9.13 -1.32
N ASP A 121 -13.92 -9.23 -0.01
CA ASP A 121 -14.37 -8.25 0.99
C ASP A 121 -13.82 -6.85 0.71
N THR A 122 -12.58 -6.77 0.22
CA THR A 122 -11.98 -5.49 -0.19
C THR A 122 -12.70 -4.94 -1.42
N ILE A 123 -13.01 -5.80 -2.40
CA ILE A 123 -13.75 -5.41 -3.61
C ILE A 123 -15.17 -4.97 -3.27
N THR A 124 -15.81 -5.60 -2.30
CA THR A 124 -17.16 -5.25 -1.83
C THR A 124 -17.15 -3.85 -1.22
N ALA A 125 -16.23 -3.57 -0.27
CA ALA A 125 -16.09 -2.25 0.33
C ALA A 125 -15.79 -1.17 -0.72
N LEU A 126 -14.92 -1.47 -1.68
CA LEU A 126 -14.60 -0.58 -2.78
C LEU A 126 -15.80 -0.34 -3.71
N SER A 127 -16.59 -1.38 -4.00
CA SER A 127 -17.78 -1.28 -4.84
C SER A 127 -18.85 -0.41 -4.20
N GLU A 128 -19.06 -0.56 -2.89
CA GLU A 128 -19.97 0.30 -2.12
C GLU A 128 -19.55 1.78 -2.19
N VAL A 129 -18.26 2.08 -2.00
CA VAL A 129 -17.75 3.46 -2.16
C VAL A 129 -17.93 3.96 -3.60
N ASN A 130 -17.67 3.11 -4.59
CA ASN A 130 -17.83 3.42 -6.02
C ASN A 130 -19.28 3.72 -6.44
N THR A 131 -20.29 3.32 -5.65
CA THR A 131 -21.68 3.74 -5.90
C THR A 131 -21.89 5.24 -5.67
N ILE A 132 -21.01 5.88 -4.89
CA ILE A 132 -21.10 7.29 -4.50
C ILE A 132 -20.03 8.11 -5.23
N ILE A 133 -18.78 7.65 -5.23
CA ILE A 133 -17.63 8.34 -5.82
C ILE A 133 -16.77 7.31 -6.56
N PRO A 134 -16.50 7.47 -7.86
CA PRO A 134 -15.61 6.57 -8.57
C PRO A 134 -14.18 6.70 -8.03
N ILE A 135 -13.58 5.57 -7.63
CA ILE A 135 -12.21 5.53 -7.08
C ILE A 135 -11.31 4.80 -8.06
N GLU A 136 -10.29 5.50 -8.55
CA GLU A 136 -9.24 4.89 -9.36
C GLU A 136 -8.52 3.82 -8.53
N SER A 137 -8.48 2.60 -9.05
CA SER A 137 -8.03 1.44 -8.27
C SER A 137 -7.09 0.54 -9.06
N ARG A 138 -6.07 -0.02 -8.41
CA ARG A 138 -5.13 -0.95 -9.03
C ARG A 138 -4.80 -2.13 -8.12
N ILE A 139 -4.69 -3.31 -8.72
CA ILE A 139 -4.19 -4.52 -8.04
C ILE A 139 -2.66 -4.53 -8.08
N LEU A 140 -2.03 -4.79 -6.94
CA LEU A 140 -0.60 -5.01 -6.82
C LEU A 140 -0.34 -6.45 -6.38
N LEU A 141 0.29 -7.25 -7.24
CA LEU A 141 0.74 -8.58 -6.83
C LEU A 141 1.93 -8.45 -5.88
N ASN A 142 1.80 -9.03 -4.70
CA ASN A 142 2.80 -8.96 -3.64
C ASN A 142 3.20 -10.34 -3.13
N GLN A 143 4.41 -10.45 -2.57
CA GLN A 143 5.02 -11.67 -2.03
C GLN A 143 5.03 -12.84 -3.03
N VAL A 144 5.25 -12.53 -4.31
CA VAL A 144 5.38 -13.56 -5.34
C VAL A 144 6.63 -14.41 -5.10
N VAL A 145 6.44 -15.73 -5.02
CA VAL A 145 7.57 -16.67 -4.91
C VAL A 145 8.12 -16.91 -6.32
N ALA A 146 9.42 -16.65 -6.50
CA ALA A 146 10.06 -16.86 -7.79
C ALA A 146 9.97 -18.34 -8.23
N LYS A 147 9.80 -18.58 -9.54
CA LYS A 147 9.77 -19.91 -10.21
C LYS A 147 8.45 -20.71 -10.11
N THR A 148 7.35 -20.10 -9.72
CA THR A 148 6.05 -20.79 -9.76
C THR A 148 5.37 -20.68 -11.13
N ARG A 149 4.86 -21.79 -11.68
CA ARG A 149 3.95 -21.81 -12.86
C ARG A 149 2.55 -21.21 -12.59
N LEU A 150 2.42 -20.43 -11.52
CA LEU A 150 1.16 -19.87 -11.00
C LEU A 150 0.56 -18.73 -11.86
N ALA A 151 1.24 -18.30 -12.92
CA ALA A 151 0.84 -17.10 -13.68
C ALA A 151 -0.52 -17.24 -14.39
N ALA A 152 -0.87 -18.45 -14.85
CA ALA A 152 -2.16 -18.69 -15.53
C ALA A 152 -3.33 -18.67 -14.53
N ASP A 153 -3.25 -19.49 -13.47
CA ASP A 153 -4.31 -19.61 -12.46
C ASP A 153 -4.55 -18.31 -11.68
N ILE A 154 -3.47 -17.56 -11.38
CA ILE A 154 -3.59 -16.22 -10.80
C ILE A 154 -4.26 -15.27 -11.80
N GLY A 155 -3.89 -15.33 -13.08
CA GLY A 155 -4.47 -14.49 -14.13
C GLY A 155 -5.99 -14.63 -14.22
N GLU A 156 -6.48 -15.88 -14.21
CA GLU A 156 -7.92 -16.18 -14.22
C GLU A 156 -8.60 -15.70 -12.93
N ALA A 157 -8.03 -15.96 -11.75
CA ALA A 157 -8.60 -15.50 -10.50
C ALA A 157 -8.70 -13.96 -10.45
N LEU A 158 -7.67 -13.25 -10.92
CA LEU A 158 -7.66 -11.78 -10.99
C LEU A 158 -8.69 -11.23 -11.98
N GLU A 159 -9.09 -11.98 -13.01
CA GLU A 159 -10.19 -11.59 -13.90
C GLU A 159 -11.54 -11.54 -13.19
N GLY A 160 -11.71 -12.30 -12.11
CA GLY A 160 -12.87 -12.26 -11.24
C GLY A 160 -12.99 -10.95 -10.43
N LEU A 161 -11.88 -10.24 -10.20
CA LEU A 161 -11.88 -9.00 -9.43
C LEU A 161 -12.42 -7.84 -10.27
N LYS A 162 -13.70 -7.53 -10.07
CA LYS A 162 -14.44 -6.52 -10.84
C LYS A 162 -15.17 -5.53 -9.93
N ILE A 163 -15.30 -4.30 -10.40
CA ILE A 163 -16.15 -3.25 -9.80
C ILE A 163 -17.15 -2.83 -10.86
N ASN A 164 -18.44 -2.84 -10.54
CA ASN A 164 -19.51 -2.46 -11.48
C ASN A 164 -19.39 -3.18 -12.84
N GLY A 165 -19.02 -4.47 -12.81
CA GLY A 165 -18.83 -5.30 -14.00
C GLY A 165 -17.52 -5.06 -14.77
N LYS A 166 -16.69 -4.08 -14.38
CA LYS A 166 -15.40 -3.77 -15.02
C LYS A 166 -14.24 -4.38 -14.24
N LYS A 167 -13.29 -4.98 -14.96
CA LYS A 167 -12.05 -5.53 -14.39
C LYS A 167 -11.22 -4.43 -13.74
N ILE A 168 -10.69 -4.69 -12.56
CA ILE A 168 -9.67 -3.82 -11.94
C ILE A 168 -8.33 -4.11 -12.61
N GLU A 169 -7.68 -3.08 -13.14
CA GLU A 169 -6.37 -3.24 -13.75
C GLU A 169 -5.30 -3.55 -12.70
N ARG A 170 -4.30 -4.37 -13.08
CA ARG A 170 -3.13 -4.61 -12.25
C ARG A 170 -2.00 -3.65 -12.62
N LEU A 171 -1.19 -3.31 -11.64
CA LEU A 171 0.13 -2.72 -11.88
C LEU A 171 1.02 -3.72 -12.64
N LYS A 172 1.92 -3.18 -13.46
CA LYS A 172 2.95 -3.96 -14.16
C LYS A 172 3.95 -4.51 -13.15
N THR A 173 4.28 -3.71 -12.15
CA THR A 173 5.19 -4.10 -11.08
C THR A 173 4.63 -5.24 -10.25
N VAL A 174 5.50 -6.19 -9.92
CA VAL A 174 5.22 -7.34 -9.06
C VAL A 174 6.27 -7.36 -7.96
N LEU A 175 5.82 -7.41 -6.71
CA LEU A 175 6.72 -7.51 -5.56
C LEU A 175 6.90 -8.98 -5.18
N HIS A 176 8.14 -9.40 -4.95
CA HIS A 176 8.46 -10.79 -4.64
C HIS A 176 8.61 -11.00 -3.13
N HIS A 177 8.43 -12.25 -2.69
CA HIS A 177 8.73 -12.61 -1.31
C HIS A 177 10.25 -12.56 -1.09
N ARG A 178 10.72 -11.52 -0.36
CA ARG A 178 12.14 -11.28 -0.08
C ARG A 178 12.37 -11.06 1.40
N THR A 179 13.47 -11.60 1.91
CA THR A 179 13.90 -11.39 3.31
C THR A 179 14.30 -9.94 3.58
N ALA A 180 14.74 -9.19 2.56
CA ALA A 180 15.10 -7.79 2.67
C ALA A 180 13.96 -6.90 3.21
N TYR A 181 12.70 -7.14 2.80
CA TYR A 181 11.54 -6.42 3.33
C TYR A 181 11.36 -6.62 4.84
N LYS A 182 11.67 -7.81 5.36
CA LYS A 182 11.56 -8.12 6.80
C LYS A 182 12.76 -7.57 7.59
N ARG A 183 13.95 -7.59 7.00
CA ARG A 183 15.19 -7.15 7.67
C ARG A 183 15.30 -5.63 7.75
N SER A 184 15.00 -4.92 6.66
CA SER A 184 15.09 -3.46 6.59
C SER A 184 14.24 -2.74 7.66
N ILE A 185 13.07 -3.29 7.99
CA ILE A 185 12.17 -2.74 9.01
C ILE A 185 12.83 -2.71 10.40
N ASN A 186 13.69 -3.68 10.74
CA ASN A 186 14.36 -3.73 12.04
C ASN A 186 15.27 -2.50 12.28
N ASP A 187 15.75 -1.89 11.20
CA ASP A 187 16.63 -0.73 11.24
C ASP A 187 15.90 0.58 10.86
N GLY A 188 14.56 0.54 10.72
CA GLY A 188 13.75 1.69 10.30
C GLY A 188 14.03 2.16 8.86
N MET A 189 14.63 1.28 8.05
CA MET A 189 15.02 1.53 6.68
C MET A 189 13.95 1.04 5.70
N GLY A 190 13.78 1.74 4.58
CA GLY A 190 13.18 1.13 3.39
C GLY A 190 14.17 0.19 2.72
N VAL A 191 13.69 -0.74 1.90
CA VAL A 191 14.55 -1.69 1.17
C VAL A 191 15.52 -0.99 0.21
N SER A 192 15.24 0.25 -0.17
CA SER A 192 16.09 1.08 -1.02
C SER A 192 17.20 1.82 -0.27
N GLU A 193 17.20 1.76 1.06
CA GLU A 193 18.24 2.27 1.96
C GLU A 193 19.00 1.11 2.62
N TYR A 194 18.40 -0.08 2.61
CA TYR A 194 18.97 -1.30 3.16
C TYR A 194 19.91 -1.98 2.15
N SER A 195 21.13 -2.28 2.58
CA SER A 195 22.07 -3.05 1.77
C SER A 195 21.73 -4.55 1.82
N ASP A 196 21.06 -5.06 0.79
CA ASP A 196 20.92 -6.51 0.55
C ASP A 196 21.87 -7.01 -0.54
N ALA A 197 22.11 -8.32 -0.57
CA ALA A 197 23.13 -8.92 -1.44
C ALA A 197 22.78 -8.87 -2.95
N ASP A 198 21.51 -8.63 -3.32
CA ASP A 198 21.07 -8.68 -4.72
C ASP A 198 20.39 -7.40 -5.23
N GLY A 199 20.10 -6.41 -4.38
CA GLY A 199 19.51 -5.11 -4.74
C GLY A 199 18.08 -5.20 -5.29
N ARG A 200 17.47 -6.39 -5.30
CA ARG A 200 16.26 -6.62 -6.09
C ARG A 200 15.01 -6.06 -5.41
N ALA A 201 14.94 -6.10 -4.07
CA ALA A 201 13.82 -5.49 -3.35
C ALA A 201 13.79 -3.97 -3.57
N ALA A 202 14.96 -3.32 -3.52
CA ALA A 202 15.11 -1.90 -3.86
C ALA A 202 14.63 -1.60 -5.29
N SER A 203 15.07 -2.40 -6.26
CA SER A 203 14.66 -2.24 -7.67
C SER A 203 13.16 -2.41 -7.88
N GLU A 204 12.52 -3.37 -7.19
CA GLU A 204 11.07 -3.58 -7.25
C GLU A 204 10.29 -2.38 -6.69
N ILE A 205 10.67 -1.90 -5.51
CA ILE A 205 10.02 -0.72 -4.90
C ILE A 205 10.23 0.53 -5.74
N LYS A 206 11.43 0.73 -6.30
CA LYS A 206 11.70 1.82 -7.24
C LYS A 206 10.82 1.72 -8.49
N SER A 207 10.66 0.52 -9.05
CA SER A 207 9.80 0.31 -10.22
C SER A 207 8.33 0.57 -9.91
N LEU A 208 7.87 0.15 -8.72
CA LEU A 208 6.52 0.44 -8.24
C LEU A 208 6.35 1.95 -8.11
N TRP A 209 7.29 2.63 -7.46
CA TRP A 209 7.26 4.08 -7.29
C TRP A 209 7.19 4.83 -8.64
N GLU A 210 8.07 4.50 -9.59
CA GLU A 210 8.07 5.06 -10.94
C GLU A 210 6.75 4.81 -11.68
N GLU A 211 6.14 3.64 -11.49
CA GLU A 211 4.83 3.34 -12.05
C GLU A 211 3.74 4.23 -11.44
N LEU A 212 3.77 4.43 -10.12
CA LEU A 212 2.80 5.22 -9.36
C LEU A 212 2.90 6.74 -9.62
N MET A 213 4.05 7.24 -10.10
CA MET A 213 4.23 8.65 -10.45
C MET A 213 3.21 9.18 -11.47
N LYS A 214 2.54 8.30 -12.23
CA LYS A 214 1.48 8.70 -13.17
C LYS A 214 0.22 9.25 -12.50
N TRP A 215 0.03 8.96 -11.21
CA TRP A 215 -1.09 9.42 -10.40
C TRP A 215 -0.69 10.56 -9.45
N LEU A 216 0.60 10.90 -9.38
CA LEU A 216 1.17 11.99 -8.59
C LEU A 216 1.20 13.30 -9.40
#